data_AF-A0A024TKZ6-F1
#
_entry.id   AF-A0A024TKZ6-F1
#
_cell.length_a   1.000
_cell.length_b   1.000
_cell.length_c   1.000
_cell.angle_alpha   90.00
_cell.angle_beta   90.00
_cell.angle_gamma   90.00
#
_symmetry.space_group_name_H-M   'P 1'
#
loop_
_entity.id
_entity.type
_entity.pdbx_description
1 polymer ?
#
loop_
_entity_poly.entity_id
_entity_poly.type
_entity_poly.pdbx_seq_one_letter_code
_entity_poly.pdbx_strand_id
1 'polypeptide(L)'
;MASYLDTGLHDQLRKLEHIHLKHQVVTVWYVKNQIRVLEQRTAQLDPSPAEAVDTAEFLLHFVPLLVKLILAQRQVQIAMLRWIANLNRAFGMDVLRPVSTAIVAGVLKSSRGLRRQFVMQTLIHATRFDTQIVLAEMDRRDMNDRAVRVEMHRYMSTIFKEWSPYDMQYRAPSPSQPVLPTHAAAPPSSSLPSAPIAA
;
A
#
# COMPACT_ATOMS: atom_id res chain seq x y z
N MET A 1 18.38 0.18 -18.90
CA MET A 1 17.48 1.36 -18.87
C MET A 1 17.10 1.58 -17.42
N ALA A 2 17.60 2.65 -16.79
CA ALA A 2 17.15 2.99 -15.43
C ALA A 2 15.68 3.43 -15.53
N SER A 3 14.80 2.78 -14.78
CA SER A 3 13.38 3.13 -14.75
C SER A 3 13.22 4.60 -14.30
N TYR A 4 12.22 5.31 -14.83
CA TYR A 4 11.84 6.65 -14.35
C TYR A 4 11.47 6.63 -12.85
N LEU A 5 11.11 5.46 -12.31
CA LEU A 5 10.87 5.25 -10.87
C LEU A 5 12.15 5.32 -10.05
N ASP A 6 13.23 4.71 -10.55
CA ASP A 6 14.53 4.65 -9.88
C ASP A 6 15.19 6.03 -9.75
N THR A 7 15.13 6.83 -10.82
CA THR A 7 15.73 8.17 -10.85
C THR A 7 14.81 9.26 -10.27
N GLY A 8 13.51 8.98 -10.15
CA GLY A 8 12.49 9.92 -9.70
C GLY A 8 12.06 9.72 -8.25
N LEU A 9 11.31 8.65 -7.99
CA LEU A 9 10.66 8.40 -6.70
C LEU A 9 11.67 7.85 -5.67
N HIS A 10 12.44 6.83 -6.06
CA HIS A 10 13.37 6.14 -5.18
C HIS A 10 14.48 7.07 -4.67
N ASP A 11 15.02 7.91 -5.56
CA ASP A 11 16.05 8.89 -5.19
C ASP A 11 15.55 9.95 -4.20
N GLN A 12 14.29 10.38 -4.28
CA GLN A 12 13.72 11.33 -3.32
C GLN A 12 13.48 10.68 -1.96
N LEU A 13 13.12 9.39 -1.93
CA LEU A 13 13.02 8.63 -0.69
C LEU A 13 14.39 8.41 -0.03
N ARG A 14 15.42 8.07 -0.82
CA ARG A 14 16.79 7.96 -0.32
C ARG A 14 17.32 9.28 0.23
N LYS A 15 17.00 10.40 -0.44
CA LYS A 15 17.32 11.74 0.09
C LYS A 15 16.67 11.94 1.45
N LEU A 16 15.38 11.65 1.58
CA LEU A 16 14.62 11.79 2.82
C LEU A 16 15.20 10.93 3.95
N GLU A 17 15.61 9.70 3.65
CA GLU A 17 16.29 8.82 4.60
C GLU A 17 17.65 9.37 5.04
N HIS A 18 18.47 9.82 4.09
CA HIS A 18 19.79 10.39 4.40
C HIS A 18 19.70 11.62 5.31
N ILE A 19 18.69 12.45 5.07
CA ILE A 19 18.38 13.63 5.88
C ILE A 19 17.99 13.22 7.30
N HIS A 20 17.20 12.14 7.44
CA HIS A 20 16.79 11.59 8.72
C HIS A 20 17.96 10.95 9.48
N LEU A 21 18.84 10.21 8.79
CA LEU A 21 19.98 9.51 9.39
C LEU A 21 21.10 10.48 9.85
N LYS A 22 21.30 11.60 9.15
CA LYS A 22 22.40 12.53 9.46
C LYS A 22 22.17 13.45 10.67
N HIS A 23 21.05 13.33 11.39
CA HIS A 23 20.71 14.16 12.56
C HIS A 23 20.89 15.67 12.33
N GLN A 24 20.83 16.13 11.07
CA GLN A 24 20.89 17.55 10.78
C GLN A 24 19.65 18.22 11.37
N VAL A 25 19.76 19.47 11.82
CA VAL A 25 18.61 20.26 12.26
C VAL A 25 17.78 20.58 11.03
N VAL A 26 16.91 19.63 10.66
CA VAL A 26 16.09 19.70 9.47
C VAL A 26 14.79 20.34 9.88
N THR A 27 14.50 21.50 9.29
CA THR A 27 13.25 22.21 9.57
C THR A 27 12.07 21.38 9.06
N VAL A 28 10.95 21.45 9.79
CA VAL A 28 9.67 20.86 9.38
C VAL A 28 9.30 21.26 7.95
N TRP A 29 9.65 22.49 7.56
CA TRP A 29 9.47 23.00 6.21
C TRP A 29 10.20 22.16 5.16
N TYR A 30 11.46 21.80 5.42
CA TYR A 30 12.26 21.02 4.48
C TYR A 30 11.68 19.62 4.27
N VAL A 31 11.31 18.92 5.35
CA VAL A 31 10.64 17.61 5.27
C VAL A 31 9.34 17.71 4.48
N LYS A 32 8.52 18.73 4.76
CA LYS A 32 7.26 18.95 4.03
C LYS A 32 7.49 19.21 2.54
N ASN A 33 8.53 19.97 2.19
CA ASN A 33 8.86 20.25 0.80
C ASN A 33 9.29 18.97 0.06
N GLN A 34 10.07 18.11 0.70
CA GLN A 34 10.43 16.81 0.11
C GLN A 34 9.22 15.90 -0.09
N ILE A 35 8.29 15.87 0.88
CA ILE A 35 7.03 15.13 0.72
C ILE A 35 6.20 15.69 -0.44
N ARG A 36 6.15 17.02 -0.60
CA ARG A 36 5.45 17.65 -1.73
C ARG A 36 6.07 17.23 -3.08
N VAL A 37 7.40 17.15 -3.17
CA VAL A 37 8.08 16.66 -4.38
C VAL A 37 7.72 15.19 -4.63
N LEU A 38 7.70 14.36 -3.58
CA LEU A 38 7.24 12.97 -3.68
C LEU A 38 5.80 12.89 -4.19
N GLU A 39 4.87 13.69 -3.64
CA GLU A 39 3.48 13.76 -4.11
C GLU A 39 3.37 14.14 -5.58
N GLN A 40 4.12 15.15 -6.02
CA GLN A 40 4.12 15.60 -7.41
C GLN A 40 4.66 14.53 -8.35
N ARG A 41 5.73 13.83 -7.95
CA ARG A 41 6.29 12.73 -8.73
C ARG A 41 5.33 11.56 -8.80
N THR A 42 4.76 11.13 -7.68
CA THR A 42 3.78 10.04 -7.63
C THR A 42 2.56 10.31 -8.50
N ALA A 43 2.06 11.55 -8.54
CA ALA A 43 0.90 11.90 -9.36
C ALA A 43 1.16 11.84 -10.88
N GLN A 44 2.41 11.79 -11.31
CA GLN A 44 2.82 11.70 -12.72
C GLN A 44 3.19 10.28 -13.14
N LEU A 45 3.15 9.31 -12.22
CA LEU A 45 3.51 7.92 -12.51
C LEU A 45 2.31 7.19 -13.11
N ASP A 46 2.61 6.40 -14.15
CA ASP A 46 1.73 5.35 -14.68
C ASP A 46 2.54 4.05 -14.72
N PRO A 47 2.75 3.40 -13.55
CA PRO A 47 3.67 2.28 -13.43
C PRO A 47 3.08 1.02 -14.04
N SER A 48 3.92 0.26 -14.74
CA SER A 48 3.54 -1.09 -15.16
C SER A 48 3.33 -2.01 -13.94
N PRO A 49 2.58 -3.13 -14.07
CA PRO A 49 2.36 -4.04 -12.95
C PRO A 49 3.64 -4.58 -12.31
N ALA A 50 4.68 -4.85 -13.11
CA ALA A 50 5.98 -5.29 -12.61
C ALA A 50 6.67 -4.19 -11.79
N GLU A 51 6.70 -2.97 -12.32
CA GLU A 51 7.28 -1.81 -11.63
C GLU A 51 6.56 -1.48 -10.32
N ALA A 52 5.25 -1.72 -10.25
CA ALA A 52 4.48 -1.52 -9.03
C ALA A 52 4.89 -2.51 -7.93
N VAL A 53 5.15 -3.78 -8.30
CA VAL A 53 5.66 -4.80 -7.37
C VAL A 53 7.07 -4.43 -6.89
N ASP A 54 7.97 -4.09 -7.81
CA ASP A 54 9.35 -3.66 -7.47
C ASP A 54 9.34 -2.46 -6.53
N THR A 55 8.45 -1.49 -6.77
CA THR A 55 8.28 -0.32 -5.92
C THR A 55 7.74 -0.71 -4.53
N ALA A 56 6.82 -1.66 -4.44
CA ALA A 56 6.31 -2.14 -3.17
C ALA A 56 7.42 -2.79 -2.33
N GLU A 57 8.26 -3.62 -2.96
CA GLU A 57 9.43 -4.23 -2.31
C GLU A 57 10.42 -3.17 -1.84
N PHE A 58 10.71 -2.18 -2.70
CA PHE A 58 11.58 -1.06 -2.33
C PHE A 58 11.03 -0.28 -1.12
N LEU A 59 9.73 0.05 -1.12
CA LEU A 59 9.08 0.81 -0.04
C LEU A 59 9.10 0.08 1.31
N LEU A 60 9.11 -1.25 1.33
CA LEU A 60 9.20 -2.02 2.57
C LEU A 60 10.44 -1.67 3.38
N HIS A 61 11.57 -1.41 2.72
CA HIS A 61 12.81 -0.99 3.39
C HIS A 61 12.68 0.36 4.09
N PHE A 62 11.81 1.24 3.60
CA PHE A 62 11.60 2.58 4.14
C PHE A 62 10.49 2.65 5.18
N VAL A 63 9.73 1.57 5.43
CA VAL A 63 8.61 1.56 6.39
C VAL A 63 8.97 2.17 7.75
N PRO A 64 10.13 1.88 8.38
CA PRO A 64 10.49 2.49 9.66
C PRO A 64 10.56 4.03 9.61
N LEU A 65 11.07 4.59 8.50
CA LEU A 65 11.10 6.03 8.26
C LEU A 65 9.68 6.57 8.04
N LEU A 66 8.88 5.89 7.21
CA LEU A 66 7.51 6.29 6.92
C LEU A 66 6.67 6.37 8.20
N VAL A 67 6.74 5.35 9.05
CA VAL A 67 6.03 5.32 10.34
C VAL A 67 6.46 6.48 11.24
N LYS A 68 7.77 6.78 11.31
CA LYS A 68 8.27 7.93 12.07
C LYS A 68 7.69 9.25 11.56
N LEU A 69 7.65 9.45 10.24
CA LEU A 69 7.14 10.68 9.63
C LEU A 69 5.61 10.83 9.76
N ILE A 70 4.86 9.74 9.60
CA ILE A 70 3.40 9.73 9.83
C ILE A 70 3.06 10.06 11.29
N LEU A 71 3.92 9.64 12.22
CA LEU A 71 3.78 9.94 13.65
C LEU A 71 4.50 11.23 14.08
N ALA A 72 5.06 12.01 13.14
CA ALA A 72 5.72 13.29 13.41
C ALA A 72 4.70 14.42 13.62
N GLN A 73 5.16 15.68 13.60
CA GLN A 73 4.29 16.84 13.79
C GLN A 73 3.15 16.89 12.75
N ARG A 74 2.01 17.49 13.13
CA ARG A 74 0.76 17.49 12.37
C ARG A 74 0.92 17.83 10.89
N GLN A 75 1.77 18.81 10.56
CA GLN A 75 2.00 19.22 9.17
C GLN A 75 2.67 18.13 8.32
N VAL A 76 3.69 17.46 8.88
CA VAL A 76 4.39 16.34 8.24
C VAL A 76 3.46 15.13 8.15
N GLN A 77 2.77 14.84 9.25
CA GLN A 77 1.78 13.77 9.32
C GLN A 77 0.72 13.87 8.22
N ILE A 78 0.09 15.05 8.04
CA ILE A 78 -0.95 15.24 7.02
C ILE A 78 -0.38 15.07 5.61
N ALA A 79 0.81 15.61 5.35
CA ALA A 79 1.48 15.45 4.05
C ALA A 79 1.82 13.98 3.77
N MET A 80 2.36 13.26 4.75
CA MET A 80 2.66 11.82 4.61
C MET A 80 1.39 11.00 4.34
N LEU A 81 0.31 11.23 5.07
CA LEU A 81 -0.94 10.50 4.88
C LEU A 81 -1.55 10.75 3.50
N ARG A 82 -1.49 11.99 3.01
CA ARG A 82 -1.92 12.33 1.65
C ARG A 82 -1.07 11.63 0.61
N TRP A 83 0.25 11.64 0.79
CA TRP A 83 1.16 10.95 -0.12
C TRP A 83 0.92 9.44 -0.16
N ILE A 84 0.69 8.80 0.99
CA ILE A 84 0.34 7.36 1.06
C ILE A 84 -0.96 7.05 0.33
N ALA A 85 -1.97 7.90 0.47
CA ALA A 85 -3.21 7.76 -0.27
C ALA A 85 -2.98 7.87 -1.79
N ASN A 86 -2.11 8.80 -2.22
CA ASN A 86 -1.74 8.95 -3.62
C ASN A 86 -0.94 7.74 -4.14
N LEU A 87 -0.02 7.18 -3.34
CA LEU A 87 0.69 5.95 -3.68
C LEU A 87 -0.26 4.78 -3.93
N ASN A 88 -1.23 4.57 -3.03
CA ASN A 88 -2.22 3.51 -3.16
C ASN A 88 -3.13 3.69 -4.40
N ARG A 89 -3.36 4.93 -4.83
CA ARG A 89 -4.06 5.22 -6.08
C ARG A 89 -3.20 4.96 -7.32
N ALA A 90 -1.92 5.30 -7.28
CA ALA A 90 -1.01 5.16 -8.42
C ALA A 90 -0.57 3.71 -8.66
N PHE A 91 -0.28 2.96 -7.60
CA PHE A 91 0.25 1.60 -7.70
C PHE A 91 -0.79 0.50 -7.42
N GLY A 92 -1.97 0.86 -6.92
CA GLY A 92 -3.01 -0.06 -6.51
C GLY A 92 -2.89 -0.50 -5.05
N MET A 93 -4.04 -0.65 -4.38
CA MET A 93 -4.12 -1.00 -2.96
C MET A 93 -3.65 -2.43 -2.67
N ASP A 94 -3.83 -3.36 -3.62
CA ASP A 94 -3.43 -4.75 -3.44
C ASP A 94 -1.92 -4.93 -3.53
N VAL A 95 -1.27 -4.26 -4.48
CA VAL A 95 0.19 -4.29 -4.64
C VAL A 95 0.87 -3.68 -3.42
N LEU A 96 0.36 -2.56 -2.91
CA LEU A 96 0.90 -1.90 -1.71
C LEU A 96 0.36 -2.47 -0.39
N ARG A 97 -0.41 -3.56 -0.42
CA ARG A 97 -0.95 -4.18 0.80
C ARG A 97 0.15 -4.60 1.79
N PRO A 98 1.27 -5.22 1.38
CA PRO A 98 2.36 -5.55 2.32
C PRO A 98 2.95 -4.31 3.00
N VAL A 99 3.17 -3.23 2.24
CA VAL A 99 3.70 -1.96 2.74
C VAL A 99 2.71 -1.33 3.72
N SER A 100 1.43 -1.29 3.37
CA SER A 100 0.36 -0.75 4.21
C SER A 100 0.23 -1.55 5.51
N THR A 101 0.27 -2.88 5.46
CA THR A 101 0.30 -3.76 6.63
C THR A 101 1.47 -3.42 7.56
N ALA A 102 2.68 -3.29 7.01
CA ALA A 102 3.87 -2.98 7.79
C ALA A 102 3.80 -1.57 8.43
N ILE A 103 3.28 -0.58 7.70
CA ILE A 103 3.04 0.78 8.23
C ILE A 103 2.03 0.73 9.38
N VAL A 104 0.90 0.06 9.19
CA VAL A 104 -0.16 -0.02 10.21
C VAL A 104 0.36 -0.73 11.45
N ALA A 105 1.10 -1.83 11.30
CA ALA A 105 1.74 -2.52 12.43
C ALA A 105 2.69 -1.59 13.21
N GLY A 106 3.45 -0.72 12.51
CA GLY A 106 4.29 0.28 13.15
C GLY A 106 3.50 1.38 13.87
N VAL A 107 2.42 1.88 13.26
CA VAL A 107 1.54 2.90 13.84
C VAL A 107 0.86 2.39 15.10
N LEU A 108 0.37 1.15 15.07
CA LEU A 108 -0.29 0.50 16.20
C LEU A 108 0.63 0.41 17.42
N LYS A 109 1.93 0.22 17.25
CA LYS A 109 2.91 0.20 18.36
C LYS A 109 3.16 1.57 19.02
N SER A 110 2.69 2.67 18.44
CA SER A 110 2.88 4.02 19.00
C SER A 110 2.18 4.19 20.34
N SER A 111 2.84 4.80 21.33
CA SER A 111 2.22 5.16 22.63
C SER A 111 1.32 6.40 22.54
N ARG A 112 1.39 7.19 21.46
CA ARG A 112 0.65 8.45 21.30
C ARG A 112 -0.79 8.19 20.84
N GLY A 113 -1.69 7.90 21.78
CA GLY A 113 -3.09 7.51 21.53
C GLY A 113 -3.84 8.35 20.50
N LEU A 114 -3.99 9.66 20.73
CA LEU A 114 -4.72 10.55 19.81
C LEU A 114 -4.11 10.59 18.40
N ARG A 115 -2.77 10.60 18.31
CA ARG A 115 -2.08 10.66 17.02
C ARG A 115 -2.24 9.34 16.28
N ARG A 116 -2.11 8.21 16.98
CA ARG A 116 -2.34 6.87 16.45
C ARG A 116 -3.77 6.74 15.91
N GLN A 117 -4.78 7.15 16.68
CA GLN A 117 -6.18 7.12 16.26
C GLN A 117 -6.46 7.88 14.98
N PHE A 118 -5.95 9.11 14.88
CA PHE A 118 -6.09 9.91 13.66
C PHE A 118 -5.43 9.26 12.43
N VAL A 119 -4.21 8.72 12.60
CA VAL A 119 -3.49 8.03 11.53
C VAL A 119 -4.23 6.78 11.10
N MET A 120 -4.59 5.93 12.05
CA MET A 120 -5.28 4.67 11.81
C MET A 120 -6.59 4.90 11.06
N GLN A 121 -7.40 5.87 11.48
CA GLN A 121 -8.63 6.21 10.78
C GLN A 121 -8.35 6.57 9.32
N THR A 122 -7.32 7.39 9.05
CA THR A 122 -6.96 7.76 7.68
C THR A 122 -6.47 6.56 6.86
N LEU A 123 -5.64 5.69 7.44
CA LEU A 123 -5.09 4.52 6.75
C LEU A 123 -6.18 3.49 6.41
N ILE A 124 -7.17 3.29 7.28
CA ILE A 124 -8.31 2.40 7.02
C ILE A 124 -9.10 2.85 5.78
N HIS A 125 -9.28 4.16 5.59
CA HIS A 125 -9.97 4.69 4.42
C HIS A 125 -9.11 4.65 3.14
N ALA A 126 -7.80 4.89 3.26
CA ALA A 126 -6.93 5.16 2.11
C ALA A 126 -6.16 3.93 1.60
N THR A 127 -6.15 2.83 2.33
CA THR A 127 -5.29 1.67 2.04
C THR A 127 -6.05 0.35 2.23
N ARG A 128 -5.40 -0.75 1.86
CA ARG A 128 -5.75 -2.11 2.28
C ARG A 128 -4.56 -2.74 2.98
N PHE A 129 -4.82 -3.46 4.05
CA PHE A 129 -3.80 -4.14 4.85
C PHE A 129 -4.38 -5.41 5.44
N ASP A 130 -3.51 -6.30 5.90
CA ASP A 130 -3.93 -7.53 6.57
C ASP A 130 -4.56 -7.20 7.93
N THR A 131 -5.85 -7.48 8.12
CA THR A 131 -6.57 -7.16 9.35
C THR A 131 -6.08 -7.96 10.56
N GLN A 132 -5.36 -9.08 10.34
CA GLN A 132 -4.76 -9.89 11.40
C GLN A 132 -3.80 -9.08 12.29
N ILE A 133 -3.13 -8.06 11.75
CA ILE A 133 -2.25 -7.19 12.54
C ILE A 133 -3.02 -6.33 13.56
N VAL A 134 -4.29 -6.01 13.31
CA VAL A 134 -5.15 -5.31 14.28
C VAL A 134 -5.56 -6.28 15.38
N LEU A 135 -5.94 -7.51 15.01
CA LEU A 135 -6.31 -8.56 15.97
C LEU A 135 -5.13 -8.93 16.88
N ALA A 136 -3.94 -9.13 16.31
CA ALA A 136 -2.73 -9.40 17.08
C ALA A 136 -2.39 -8.26 18.06
N GLU A 137 -2.63 -7.00 17.67
CA GLU A 137 -2.44 -5.87 18.57
C GLU A 137 -3.53 -5.78 19.66
N MET A 138 -4.76 -6.21 19.37
CA MET A 138 -5.82 -6.33 20.39
C MET A 138 -5.43 -7.36 21.45
N ASP A 139 -4.92 -8.52 21.05
CA ASP A 139 -4.48 -9.58 21.97
C ASP A 139 -3.30 -9.15 22.83
N ARG A 140 -2.43 -8.29 22.28
CA ARG A 140 -1.24 -7.77 22.99
C ARG A 140 -1.59 -6.68 24.01
N ARG A 141 -2.67 -5.95 23.82
CA ARG A 141 -3.04 -4.80 24.65
C ARG A 141 -4.01 -5.19 25.75
N ASP A 142 -4.05 -4.37 26.80
CA ASP A 142 -5.00 -4.58 27.88
C ASP A 142 -6.42 -4.23 27.41
N MET A 143 -7.17 -5.25 27.00
CA MET A 143 -8.57 -5.12 26.62
C MET A 143 -9.49 -4.90 27.83
N ASN A 144 -8.99 -4.85 29.08
CA ASN A 144 -9.76 -4.36 30.23
C ASN A 144 -9.83 -2.83 30.28
N ASP A 145 -8.94 -2.12 29.60
CA ASP A 145 -9.04 -0.67 29.40
C ASP A 145 -10.17 -0.33 28.41
N ARG A 146 -11.15 0.43 28.88
CA ARG A 146 -12.27 0.93 28.06
C ARG A 146 -11.79 1.72 26.85
N ALA A 147 -10.75 2.55 26.99
CA ALA A 147 -10.25 3.38 25.90
C ALA A 147 -9.65 2.53 24.78
N VAL A 148 -8.90 1.48 25.14
CA VAL A 148 -8.34 0.52 24.18
C VAL A 148 -9.45 -0.24 23.47
N ARG A 149 -10.46 -0.75 24.21
CA ARG A 149 -11.61 -1.45 23.60
C ARG A 149 -12.35 -0.57 22.61
N VAL A 150 -12.67 0.66 22.98
CA VAL A 150 -13.41 1.60 22.13
C VAL A 150 -12.60 1.93 20.87
N GLU A 151 -11.29 2.14 21.01
CA GLU A 151 -10.40 2.40 19.88
C GLU A 151 -10.39 1.22 18.89
N MET A 152 -10.15 0.00 19.38
CA MET A 152 -10.07 -1.19 18.54
C MET A 152 -11.42 -1.55 17.91
N HIS A 153 -12.51 -1.45 18.67
CA HIS A 153 -13.86 -1.61 18.15
C HIS A 153 -14.16 -0.63 17.02
N ARG A 154 -13.74 0.64 17.16
CA ARG A 154 -13.92 1.65 16.12
C ARG A 154 -13.16 1.28 14.84
N TYR A 155 -11.90 0.83 14.94
CA TYR A 155 -11.14 0.40 13.77
C TYR A 155 -11.82 -0.76 13.05
N MET A 156 -12.18 -1.82 13.77
CA MET A 156 -12.80 -3.00 13.18
C MET A 156 -14.17 -2.67 12.58
N SER A 157 -14.99 -1.86 13.28
CA SER A 157 -16.28 -1.41 12.77
C SER A 157 -16.16 -0.61 11.47
N THR A 158 -15.18 0.29 11.38
CA THR A 158 -14.92 1.06 10.15
C THR A 158 -14.47 0.14 9.02
N ILE A 159 -13.56 -0.82 9.29
CA ILE A 159 -13.11 -1.81 8.31
C ILE A 159 -14.31 -2.61 7.79
N PHE A 160 -15.10 -3.23 8.67
CA PHE A 160 -16.24 -4.05 8.27
C PHE A 160 -17.32 -3.29 7.51
N LYS A 161 -17.48 -1.99 7.80
CA LYS A 161 -18.47 -1.15 7.12
C LYS A 161 -18.02 -0.74 5.71
N GLU A 162 -16.73 -0.53 5.50
CA GLU A 162 -16.22 0.13 4.29
C GLU A 162 -15.46 -0.79 3.35
N TRP A 163 -14.93 -1.90 3.85
CA TRP A 163 -14.15 -2.84 3.06
C TRP A 163 -15.06 -3.93 2.50
N SER A 164 -14.78 -4.34 1.26
CA SER A 164 -15.49 -5.47 0.67
C SER A 164 -15.05 -6.80 1.31
N PRO A 165 -15.85 -7.87 1.21
CA PRO A 165 -15.42 -9.20 1.64
C PRO A 165 -14.12 -9.68 0.97
N TYR A 166 -13.88 -9.24 -0.27
CA TYR A 166 -12.64 -9.52 -1.00
C TYR A 166 -11.42 -8.81 -0.39
N ASP A 167 -11.60 -7.57 0.08
CA ASP A 167 -10.53 -6.82 0.75
C ASP A 167 -10.07 -7.51 2.05
N MET A 168 -11.02 -8.11 2.78
CA MET A 168 -10.79 -8.75 4.07
C MET A 168 -10.17 -10.15 3.97
N GLN A 169 -10.28 -10.80 2.80
CA GLN A 169 -9.61 -12.06 2.53
C GLN A 169 -8.19 -11.76 2.07
N TYR A 170 -7.21 -11.85 2.98
CA TYR A 170 -5.81 -11.78 2.58
C TYR A 170 -5.49 -12.95 1.63
N ARG A 171 -5.38 -12.65 0.34
CA ARG A 171 -4.74 -13.54 -0.63
C ARG A 171 -3.26 -13.15 -0.65
N ALA A 172 -2.40 -14.05 -0.19
CA ALA A 172 -0.98 -13.92 -0.51
C ALA A 172 -0.85 -13.80 -2.04
N PRO A 173 0.04 -12.95 -2.57
CA PRO A 173 0.27 -12.92 -4.00
C PRO A 173 0.63 -14.33 -4.45
N SER A 174 -0.20 -14.91 -5.32
CA SER A 174 0.10 -16.22 -5.89
C SER A 174 1.48 -16.14 -6.55
N PRO A 175 2.39 -17.10 -6.30
CA PRO A 175 3.61 -17.17 -7.08
C PRO A 175 3.20 -17.26 -8.55
N SER A 176 3.74 -16.36 -9.36
CA SER A 176 3.50 -16.13 -10.78
C SER A 176 3.11 -17.43 -11.47
N GLN A 177 1.83 -17.62 -11.78
CA GLN A 177 1.47 -18.66 -12.74
C GLN A 177 2.04 -18.22 -14.09
N PRO A 178 2.88 -19.04 -14.75
CA PRO A 178 3.30 -18.73 -16.10
C PRO A 178 2.04 -18.64 -16.95
N VAL A 179 1.89 -17.50 -17.64
CA VAL A 179 0.86 -17.30 -18.65
C VAL A 179 1.04 -18.40 -19.69
N LEU A 180 0.21 -19.43 -19.65
CA LEU A 180 0.10 -20.35 -20.78
C LEU A 180 -0.43 -19.54 -21.96
N PRO A 181 0.23 -19.55 -23.12
CA PRO A 181 -0.31 -18.92 -24.30
C PRO A 181 -1.61 -19.65 -24.63
N THR A 182 -2.73 -18.95 -24.55
CA THR A 182 -4.02 -19.41 -25.06
C THR A 182 -3.83 -19.71 -26.53
N HIS A 183 -3.74 -21.00 -26.87
CA HIS A 183 -3.55 -21.44 -28.24
C HIS A 183 -4.62 -20.81 -29.12
N ALA A 184 -4.12 -20.29 -30.25
CA ALA A 184 -4.86 -19.71 -31.35
C ALA A 184 -6.16 -20.46 -31.63
N ALA A 185 -7.22 -19.68 -31.83
CA ALA A 185 -8.48 -20.13 -32.38
C ALA A 185 -8.24 -20.98 -33.64
N ALA A 186 -8.49 -22.27 -33.54
CA ALA A 186 -8.65 -23.11 -34.71
C ALA A 186 -9.96 -22.69 -35.40
N PRO A 187 -9.96 -22.38 -36.71
CA PRO A 187 -11.19 -22.09 -37.42
C PRO A 187 -11.99 -23.39 -37.58
N PRO A 188 -13.33 -23.38 -37.37
CA PRO A 188 -14.14 -24.53 -37.74
C PRO A 188 -14.17 -24.62 -39.27
N SER A 189 -13.61 -25.73 -39.75
CA SER A 189 -13.59 -26.22 -41.12
C SER A 189 -14.97 -26.19 -41.78
N SER A 190 -15.01 -25.53 -42.93
CA SER A 190 -16.11 -25.49 -43.90
C SER A 190 -16.56 -26.89 -44.33
N SER A 191 -17.82 -27.22 -44.04
CA SER A 191 -18.55 -28.37 -44.59
C SER A 191 -19.07 -28.07 -46.01
N LEU A 192 -18.70 -28.91 -46.98
CA LEU A 192 -19.27 -28.96 -48.34
C LEU A 192 -19.37 -30.45 -48.76
N PRO A 193 -20.22 -30.80 -49.74
CA PRO A 193 -21.40 -31.64 -49.52
C PRO A 193 -21.24 -33.08 -50.02
N SER A 194 -22.11 -33.95 -49.52
CA SER A 194 -22.25 -35.37 -49.89
C SER A 194 -22.53 -35.56 -51.39
N ALA A 195 -21.69 -36.34 -52.07
CA ALA A 195 -22.00 -36.91 -53.37
C ALA A 195 -22.73 -38.28 -53.19
N PRO A 196 -23.69 -38.62 -54.06
CA PRO A 196 -24.46 -39.86 -53.94
C PRO A 196 -23.71 -41.08 -54.49
N ILE A 197 -23.96 -42.22 -53.87
CA ILE A 197 -23.44 -43.54 -54.23
C ILE A 197 -24.19 -44.05 -55.47
N ALA A 198 -23.46 -44.39 -56.52
CA ALA A 198 -23.98 -45.12 -57.67
C ALA A 198 -23.91 -46.64 -57.43
N ALA A 199 -24.98 -47.33 -57.81
CA ALA A 199 -25.01 -48.73 -58.20
C ALA A 199 -25.70 -48.80 -59.57
#